data_AF-A0A2S7KVJ2-F1
#
_entry.id   AF-A0A2S7KVJ2-F1
#
_cell.length_a   1.000
_cell.length_b   1.000
_cell.length_c   1.000
_cell.angle_alpha   90.00
_cell.angle_beta   90.00
_cell.angle_gamma   90.00
#
_symmetry.space_group_name_H-M   'P 1'
#
loop_
_entity.id
_entity.type
_entity.pdbx_description
1 polymer ?
#
loop_
_entity_poly.entity_id
_entity_poly.type
_entity_poly.pdbx_seq_one_letter_code
_entity_poly.pdbx_strand_id
1 'polypeptide(L)' 'MLSSISLWQTNKTSKIRQTPLDELKITVYDKDSTATAVALYEHANLYTDVSYNYDTRTNFYFRIKIRDKATF' A
#
# COMPACT_ATOMS: atom_id res chain seq x y z
N MET A 1 -32.44 -29.29 6.25
CA MET A 1 -31.78 -28.30 7.13
C MET A 1 -30.64 -27.68 6.33
N LEU A 2 -30.75 -26.39 5.96
CA LEU A 2 -29.69 -25.68 5.23
C LEU A 2 -28.87 -24.87 6.23
N SER A 3 -27.64 -25.31 6.48
CA SER A 3 -26.67 -24.58 7.29
C SER A 3 -26.05 -23.47 6.44
N SER A 4 -26.31 -22.21 6.78
CA SER A 4 -25.66 -21.05 6.19
C SER A 4 -24.40 -20.72 7.00
N ILE A 5 -23.23 -21.09 6.46
CA ILE A 5 -21.93 -20.75 7.06
C ILE A 5 -21.62 -19.29 6.74
N SER A 6 -21.74 -18.42 7.74
CA SER A 6 -21.32 -17.02 7.64
C SER A 6 -19.81 -16.92 7.92
N LEU A 7 -19.02 -16.77 6.85
CA LEU A 7 -17.60 -16.45 6.94
C LEU A 7 -17.45 -14.96 7.29
N TRP A 8 -17.18 -14.64 8.55
CA TRP A 8 -16.80 -13.29 8.98
C TRP A 8 -15.27 -13.13 8.93
N GLN A 9 -14.80 -12.23 8.06
CA GLN A 9 -13.38 -11.95 7.90
C GLN A 9 -12.95 -10.85 8.88
N THR A 10 -12.34 -11.25 10.00
CA THR A 10 -12.00 -10.33 11.11
C THR A 10 -10.73 -9.51 10.89
N ASN A 11 -9.78 -10.00 10.09
CA ASN A 11 -8.46 -9.38 9.92
C ASN A 11 -8.29 -8.76 8.53
N LYS A 12 -8.32 -7.42 8.46
CA LYS A 12 -7.91 -6.66 7.26
C LYS A 12 -6.39 -6.54 7.26
N THR A 13 -5.69 -7.49 6.65
CA THR A 13 -4.24 -7.37 6.41
C THR A 13 -3.97 -7.17 4.92
N SER A 14 -3.63 -5.94 4.52
CA SER A 14 -3.07 -5.68 3.21
C SER A 14 -1.58 -6.03 3.24
N LYS A 15 -1.16 -7.10 2.57
CA LYS A 15 0.27 -7.42 2.39
C LYS A 15 0.91 -6.37 1.47
N ILE A 16 1.63 -5.41 2.03
CA ILE A 16 2.30 -4.32 1.27
C ILE A 16 3.81 -4.62 1.04
N ARG A 17 4.33 -5.73 1.58
CA ARG A 17 5.76 -5.92 1.81
C ARG A 17 6.58 -6.57 0.69
N GLN A 18 5.98 -6.96 -0.43
CA GLN A 18 6.72 -7.62 -1.51
C GLN A 18 6.96 -6.63 -2.65
N THR A 19 8.25 -6.39 -2.95
CA THR A 19 8.69 -5.67 -4.15
C THR A 19 9.28 -6.72 -5.08
N PRO A 20 8.74 -6.92 -6.29
CA PRO A 20 9.32 -7.83 -7.27
C PRO A 20 10.72 -7.32 -7.66
N LEU A 21 11.62 -8.27 -7.96
CA LEU A 21 13.01 -7.94 -8.33
C LEU A 21 13.07 -7.03 -9.56
N ASP A 22 12.10 -7.14 -10.45
CA ASP A 22 11.99 -6.33 -11.66
C ASP A 22 11.67 -4.86 -11.33
N GLU A 23 10.82 -4.59 -10.32
CA GLU A 23 10.53 -3.23 -9.83
C GLU A 23 11.77 -2.60 -9.16
N LEU A 24 12.59 -3.42 -8.50
CA LEU A 24 13.86 -2.96 -7.92
C LEU A 24 14.86 -2.55 -9.00
N LYS A 25 14.95 -3.30 -10.10
CA LYS A 25 15.92 -3.08 -11.19
C LYS A 25 15.58 -1.96 -12.15
N ILE A 26 14.42 -1.33 -12.05
CA ILE A 26 14.03 -0.18 -12.91
C ILE A 26 15.04 0.96 -12.73
N THR A 27 15.76 1.33 -13.79
CA THR A 27 16.75 2.42 -13.82
C THR A 27 16.21 3.71 -14.41
N VAL A 28 15.16 3.62 -15.23
CA VAL A 28 14.51 4.72 -15.94
C VAL A 28 13.00 4.57 -15.77
N TYR A 29 12.30 5.65 -15.45
CA TYR A 29 10.85 5.63 -15.35
C TYR A 29 10.23 6.16 -16.64
N ASP A 30 9.18 5.50 -17.13
CA ASP A 30 8.54 5.83 -18.40
C ASP A 30 7.95 7.25 -18.44
N LYS A 31 7.48 7.76 -17.29
CA LYS A 31 6.89 9.10 -17.18
C LYS A 31 7.93 10.22 -17.13
N ASP A 32 9.08 9.97 -16.52
CA ASP A 32 10.16 10.94 -16.37
C ASP A 32 11.47 10.20 -16.12
N SER A 33 12.33 10.19 -17.14
CA SER A 33 13.64 9.55 -17.09
C SER A 33 14.64 10.30 -16.20
N THR A 34 14.35 11.55 -15.85
CA THR A 34 15.19 12.40 -14.99
C THR A 34 14.80 12.34 -13.52
N ALA A 35 13.64 11.75 -13.21
CA ALA A 35 13.10 11.70 -11.85
C ALA A 35 14.10 11.12 -10.84
N THR A 36 14.30 11.86 -9.75
CA THR A 36 15.16 11.45 -8.63
C THR A 36 14.40 10.55 -7.65
N ALA A 37 13.07 10.71 -7.54
CA ALA A 37 12.21 9.84 -6.75
C ALA A 37 10.85 9.68 -7.42
N VAL A 38 10.22 8.50 -7.25
CA VAL A 38 8.91 8.18 -7.83
C VAL A 38 8.04 7.44 -6.82
N ALA A 39 6.78 7.86 -6.72
CA ALA A 39 5.74 7.10 -6.01
C ALA A 39 5.30 5.92 -6.88
N LEU A 40 5.55 4.70 -6.41
CA LEU A 40 5.26 3.45 -7.12
C LEU A 40 3.87 2.91 -6.80
N TYR A 41 3.40 3.14 -5.57
CA TYR A 41 2.13 2.61 -5.12
C TYR A 41 1.54 3.48 -4.02
N GLU A 42 0.24 3.74 -4.13
CA GLU A 42 -0.57 4.40 -3.13
C GLU A 42 -1.75 3.52 -2.77
N HIS A 43 -1.96 3.31 -1.47
CA HIS A 43 -3.07 2.52 -0.98
C HIS A 43 -3.67 3.13 0.27
N ALA A 44 -4.99 3.27 0.26
CA ALA A 44 -5.77 3.75 1.38
C ALA A 44 -6.55 2.58 1.97
N ASN A 45 -6.25 2.22 3.22
CA ASN A 45 -7.02 1.24 3.96
C ASN A 45 -8.08 1.96 4.80
N LEU A 46 -9.35 1.80 4.43
CA LEU A 46 -10.48 2.25 5.23
C LEU A 46 -10.88 1.16 6.24
N TYR A 47 -10.87 1.51 7.52
CA TYR A 47 -11.29 0.62 8.59
C TYR A 47 -12.10 1.35 9.66
N THR A 48 -12.98 0.59 10.31
CA THR A 48 -13.79 1.06 11.42
C THR A 48 -12.98 0.89 12.69
N ASP A 49 -12.70 1.98 13.40
CA ASP A 49 -11.92 1.95 14.62
C ASP A 49 -12.82 1.68 15.83
N VAL A 50 -12.88 0.41 16.23
CA VAL A 50 -13.65 -0.03 17.42
C VAL A 50 -13.17 0.62 18.72
N SER A 51 -11.94 1.14 18.77
CA SER A 51 -11.40 1.83 19.95
C SER A 51 -11.76 3.31 20.01
N TYR A 52 -12.27 3.86 18.91
CA TYR A 52 -12.67 5.27 18.79
C TYR A 52 -14.10 5.37 18.24
N ASN A 53 -15.08 4.94 19.04
CA ASN A 53 -16.51 5.10 18.76
C ASN A 53 -17.00 4.53 17.41
N TYR A 54 -16.30 3.55 16.83
CA TYR A 54 -16.60 3.01 15.50
C TYR A 54 -16.48 4.06 14.37
N ASP A 55 -15.70 5.11 14.57
CA ASP A 55 -15.41 6.06 13.50
C ASP A 55 -14.59 5.40 12.40
N THR A 56 -14.84 5.80 11.16
CA THR A 56 -14.08 5.35 10.00
C THR A 56 -12.75 6.10 9.94
N ARG A 57 -11.64 5.36 9.94
CA ARG A 57 -10.29 5.88 9.75
C ARG A 57 -9.67 5.35 8.46
N THR A 58 -8.82 6.18 7.87
CA THR A 58 -8.11 5.85 6.63
C THR A 58 -6.61 5.87 6.89
N ASN A 59 -5.95 4.73 6.70
CA ASN A 59 -4.49 4.67 6.69
C ASN A 59 -3.97 4.76 5.26
N PHE A 60 -3.15 5.77 5.00
CA PHE A 60 -2.49 5.94 3.71
C PHE A 60 -1.11 5.30 3.73
N TYR A 61 -0.84 4.46 2.72
CA TYR A 61 0.44 3.80 2.51
C TYR A 61 1.01 4.26 1.18
N PHE A 62 2.23 4.80 1.24
CA PHE A 62 2.97 5.28 0.09
C PHE A 62 4.23 4.43 -0.08
N ARG A 63 4.48 3.94 -1.29
CA ARG A 63 5.76 3.34 -1.67
C ARG A 63 6.50 4.32 -2.57
N ILE A 64 7.61 4.85 -2.09
CA ILE A 64 8.45 5.79 -2.83
C ILE A 64 9.78 5.11 -3.12
N LYS A 65 10.21 5.13 -4.38
CA LYS A 65 11.54 4.70 -4.81
C LYS A 65 12.41 5.92 -5.03
N ILE A 66 13.52 5.99 -4.30
CA ILE A 66 14.52 7.05 -4.40
C ILE A 66 15.70 6.52 -5.20
N ARG A 67 16.05 7.21 -6.29
CA ARG A 67 17.16 6.87 -7.18
C ARG A 67 18.48 7.42 -6.68
N ASP A 68 18.48 8.68 -6.26
CA ASP A 68 19.64 9.35 -5.67
C ASP A 68 19.26 9.96 -4.33
N LYS A 69 19.98 9.58 -3.27
CA LYS A 69 19.75 10.04 -1.90
C LYS A 69 20.38 11.41 -1.66
N ALA A 70 21.38 11.82 -2.45
CA ALA A 70 22.10 13.07 -2.25
C ALA A 70 21.26 14.32 -2.58
N THR A 71 20.15 14.13 -3.29
CA THR A 71 19.24 15.18 -3.73
C THR A 71 18.13 15.48 -2.74
N PHE A 72 18.10 14.77 -1.60
CA PHE A 72 17.11 14.90 -0.52
C PHE A 72 17.71 15.49 0.75
#